data_AF-A0A318E3V0-F1
#
_entry.id   AF-A0A318E3V0-F1
#
_cell.length_a   1.000
_cell.length_b   1.000
_cell.length_c   1.000
_cell.angle_alpha   90.00
_cell.angle_beta   90.00
_cell.angle_gamma   90.00
#
_symmetry.space_group_name_H-M   'P 1'
#
loop_
_entity.id
_entity.type
_entity.pdbx_description
1 polymer ?
#
loop_
_entity_poly.entity_id
_entity_poly.type
_entity_poly.pdbx_seq_one_letter_code
_entity_poly.pdbx_strand_id
1 'polypeptide(L)'
;MTSSERSKRWRGLLVAVLATALCGCEGRPAVADGDAAFQQQVRTDWGDAAKVRSFEKTDGLAYEKNGVKAYEMEYVAVVERPEHGSEEVTGTISFVRTERGWNVASVSGQTEQQRQAALRREEDIANRANVTRARQDIRTFDATLQLYKLDNGNYPSTQQGLAALVSPPDSEPRPTHYKPGGYMKSVRNDPWGNPYQYVSPGMRSEFDLFSFGSDGQSGGDGAAADIGNWDH
;
A
#
# COMPACT_ATOMS: atom_id res chain seq x y z
N MET A 1 14.33 -26.74 -14.51
CA MET A 1 15.66 -27.14 -14.00
C MET A 1 16.22 -25.97 -13.20
N THR A 2 16.71 -26.30 -12.02
CA THR A 2 16.74 -25.50 -10.79
C THR A 2 17.82 -24.43 -10.75
N SER A 3 17.44 -23.21 -10.39
CA SER A 3 18.35 -22.13 -9.98
C SER A 3 18.78 -22.35 -8.53
N SER A 4 19.59 -23.38 -8.28
CA SER A 4 20.32 -23.52 -7.02
C SER A 4 21.71 -22.95 -7.20
N GLU A 5 21.95 -21.70 -6.80
CA GLU A 5 23.29 -21.22 -6.50
C GLU A 5 23.29 -19.84 -5.83
N ARG A 6 24.24 -19.68 -4.90
CA ARG A 6 24.60 -18.53 -4.06
C ARG A 6 23.84 -18.52 -2.72
N SER A 7 24.47 -18.80 -1.58
CA SER A 7 25.80 -18.35 -1.18
C SER A 7 26.53 -19.36 -0.30
N LYS A 8 27.83 -19.42 -0.56
CA LYS A 8 28.86 -20.26 0.04
C LYS A 8 29.53 -19.49 1.18
N ARG A 9 30.02 -20.26 2.16
CA ARG A 9 31.12 -19.97 3.10
C ARG A 9 30.72 -19.22 4.39
N TRP A 10 30.91 -19.87 5.53
CA TRP A 10 32.16 -19.88 6.30
C TRP A 10 32.29 -21.22 7.05
N ARG A 11 33.47 -21.84 6.95
CA ARG A 11 33.92 -22.98 7.77
C ARG A 11 34.85 -22.42 8.84
N GLY A 12 34.58 -22.70 10.12
CA GLY A 12 35.46 -22.31 11.22
C GLY A 12 35.24 -23.22 12.43
N LEU A 13 36.16 -24.17 12.59
CA LEU A 13 36.56 -24.98 13.76
C LEU A 13 35.52 -25.47 14.79
N LEU A 14 35.52 -26.80 14.94
CA LEU A 14 35.11 -27.56 16.12
C LEU A 14 35.90 -27.17 17.38
N VAL A 15 35.19 -26.93 18.48
CA VAL A 15 35.61 -27.36 19.81
C VAL A 15 34.43 -28.11 20.42
N ALA A 16 34.58 -29.43 20.55
CA ALA A 16 33.65 -30.28 21.26
C ALA A 16 33.92 -30.14 22.76
N VAL A 17 33.03 -29.46 23.48
CA VAL A 17 32.92 -29.57 24.93
C VAL A 17 31.76 -30.52 25.21
N LEU A 18 32.08 -31.69 25.77
CA LEU A 18 31.10 -32.58 26.38
C LEU A 18 30.44 -31.83 27.55
N ALA A 19 29.25 -31.28 27.31
CA ALA A 19 28.36 -30.84 28.37
C ALA A 19 27.43 -32.01 28.71
N THR A 20 27.57 -32.50 29.93
CA THR A 20 26.69 -33.50 30.55
C THR A 20 25.25 -33.00 30.49
N ALA A 21 24.45 -33.59 29.61
CA ALA A 21 23.03 -33.26 29.46
C ALA A 21 22.25 -33.87 30.64
N LEU A 22 22.17 -33.12 31.74
CA LEU A 22 21.07 -33.24 32.68
C LEU A 22 19.81 -32.74 31.96
N CYS A 23 18.82 -33.63 31.84
CA CYS A 23 17.55 -33.39 31.18
C CYS A 23 16.81 -32.23 31.84
N GLY A 24 16.73 -31.10 31.13
CA GLY A 24 15.82 -29.98 31.38
C GLY A 24 15.52 -29.32 30.05
N CYS A 25 14.31 -29.51 29.52
CA CYS A 25 13.87 -28.99 28.23
C CYS A 25 13.75 -27.45 28.23
N GLU A 26 14.87 -26.73 28.25
CA GLU A 26 14.94 -25.29 27.94
C GLU A 26 14.98 -25.08 26.42
N GLY A 27 13.98 -25.63 25.72
CA GLY A 27 13.90 -25.61 24.26
C GLY A 27 13.01 -24.49 23.74
N ARG A 28 13.19 -24.12 22.47
CA ARG A 28 12.19 -23.42 21.64
C ARG A 28 10.93 -24.31 21.51
N PRO A 29 9.74 -23.76 21.22
CA PRO A 29 8.56 -24.57 20.94
C PRO A 29 8.82 -25.53 19.77
N ALA A 30 8.21 -26.71 19.80
CA ALA A 30 8.41 -27.70 18.74
C ALA A 30 7.67 -27.27 17.47
N VAL A 31 8.18 -27.66 16.30
CA VAL A 31 7.49 -27.44 15.02
C VAL A 31 6.11 -28.10 15.03
N ALA A 32 5.96 -29.25 15.69
CA ALA A 32 4.69 -29.95 15.86
C ALA A 32 3.66 -29.16 16.68
N ASP A 33 4.09 -28.35 17.65
CA ASP A 33 3.20 -27.47 18.41
C ASP A 33 2.63 -26.38 17.49
N GLY A 34 3.46 -25.86 16.58
CA GLY A 34 3.06 -24.91 15.55
C GLY A 34 2.09 -25.51 14.53
N ASP A 35 2.39 -26.71 14.01
CA ASP A 35 1.50 -27.43 13.10
C ASP A 35 0.12 -27.69 13.75
N ALA A 36 0.10 -28.18 14.99
CA ALA A 36 -1.15 -28.42 15.72
C ALA A 36 -1.98 -27.13 15.91
N ALA A 37 -1.31 -26.02 16.26
CA ALA A 37 -1.94 -24.72 16.39
C ALA A 37 -2.52 -24.23 15.06
N PHE A 38 -1.77 -24.35 13.97
CA PHE A 38 -2.22 -23.96 12.64
C PHE A 38 -3.38 -24.83 12.15
N GLN A 39 -3.32 -26.14 12.35
CA GLN A 39 -4.44 -27.04 12.02
C GLN A 39 -5.72 -26.67 12.78
N GLN A 40 -5.61 -26.26 14.05
CA GLN A 40 -6.76 -25.77 14.81
C GLN A 40 -7.30 -24.44 14.25
N GLN A 41 -6.43 -23.52 13.84
CA GLN A 41 -6.84 -22.28 13.18
C GLN A 41 -7.58 -22.56 11.86
N VAL A 42 -7.04 -23.43 11.02
CA VAL A 42 -7.66 -23.85 9.75
C VAL A 42 -9.06 -24.41 9.96
N ARG A 43 -9.25 -25.28 10.96
CA ARG A 43 -10.59 -25.79 11.32
C ARG A 43 -11.53 -24.69 11.79
N THR A 44 -11.01 -23.70 12.52
CA THR A 44 -11.79 -22.57 13.04
C THR A 44 -12.25 -21.63 11.91
N ASP A 45 -11.35 -21.30 10.98
CA ASP A 45 -11.62 -20.33 9.93
C ASP A 45 -12.40 -20.93 8.74
N TRP A 46 -12.12 -22.18 8.39
CA TRP A 46 -12.61 -22.80 7.15
C TRP A 46 -13.38 -24.11 7.37
N GLY A 47 -13.59 -24.52 8.63
CA GLY A 47 -14.32 -25.74 8.98
C GLY A 47 -13.55 -27.03 8.74
N ASP A 48 -14.17 -28.16 9.10
CA ASP A 48 -13.54 -29.49 9.06
C ASP A 48 -13.27 -30.03 7.64
N ALA A 49 -13.86 -29.39 6.62
CA ALA A 49 -13.63 -29.76 5.22
C ALA A 49 -12.27 -29.28 4.69
N ALA A 50 -11.66 -28.27 5.33
CA ALA A 50 -10.33 -27.78 4.98
C ALA A 50 -9.25 -28.70 5.56
N LYS A 51 -8.21 -28.98 4.76
CA LYS A 51 -7.13 -29.91 5.14
C LYS A 51 -5.78 -29.24 5.02
N VAL A 52 -4.99 -29.28 6.09
CA VAL A 52 -3.56 -28.92 6.01
C VAL A 52 -2.82 -30.06 5.30
N ARG A 53 -2.21 -29.76 4.15
CA ARG A 53 -1.44 -30.70 3.33
C ARG A 53 0.03 -30.74 3.75
N SER A 54 0.59 -29.59 4.10
CA SER A 54 1.95 -29.47 4.63
C SER A 54 2.04 -28.28 5.57
N PHE A 55 3.01 -28.35 6.50
CA PHE A 55 3.39 -27.26 7.39
C PHE A 55 4.91 -27.28 7.53
N GLU A 56 5.57 -26.20 7.15
CA GLU A 56 7.02 -26.05 7.21
C GLU A 56 7.37 -24.78 7.96
N LYS A 57 8.16 -24.93 9.03
CA LYS A 57 8.77 -23.79 9.71
C LYS A 57 9.88 -23.22 8.83
N THR A 58 9.79 -21.93 8.48
CA THR A 58 10.81 -21.23 7.68
C THR A 58 11.86 -20.55 8.54
N ASP A 59 11.43 -19.80 9.56
CA ASP A 59 12.32 -19.10 10.48
C ASP A 59 11.76 -19.09 11.92
N GLY A 60 12.46 -18.45 12.85
CA GLY A 60 11.84 -18.05 14.10
C GLY A 60 12.79 -17.34 15.05
N LEU A 61 12.20 -16.40 15.80
CA LEU A 61 12.90 -15.47 16.68
C LEU A 61 12.46 -15.69 18.13
N ALA A 62 13.43 -16.00 19.00
CA ALA A 62 13.21 -15.95 20.44
C ALA A 62 13.49 -14.53 20.95
N TYR A 63 12.59 -14.00 21.78
CA TYR A 63 12.78 -12.69 22.41
C TYR A 63 12.15 -12.67 23.80
N GLU A 64 12.48 -11.65 24.59
CA GLU A 64 11.89 -11.43 25.90
C GLU A 64 11.27 -10.03 25.96
N LYS A 65 10.05 -9.94 26.47
CA LYS A 65 9.33 -8.67 26.61
C LYS A 65 8.69 -8.63 27.99
N ASN A 66 9.01 -7.61 28.78
CA ASN A 66 8.51 -7.43 30.15
C ASN A 66 8.71 -8.67 31.06
N GLY A 67 9.87 -9.33 30.96
CA GLY A 67 10.16 -10.54 31.74
C GLY A 67 9.49 -11.81 31.23
N VAL A 68 8.69 -11.74 30.16
CA VAL A 68 8.04 -12.90 29.54
C VAL A 68 8.85 -13.33 28.31
N LYS A 69 9.34 -14.57 28.34
CA LYS A 69 10.00 -15.18 27.16
C LYS A 69 8.94 -15.51 26.11
N ALA A 70 9.21 -15.11 24.88
CA ALA A 70 8.36 -15.32 23.72
C ALA A 70 9.17 -15.94 22.57
N TYR A 71 8.46 -16.58 21.67
CA TYR A 71 9.02 -17.14 20.45
C TYR A 71 8.07 -16.92 19.29
N GLU A 72 8.55 -16.32 18.22
CA GLU A 72 7.81 -16.15 16.99
C GLU A 72 8.30 -17.15 15.96
N MET A 73 7.40 -17.98 15.46
CA MET A 73 7.68 -19.00 14.44
C MET A 73 7.12 -18.53 13.12
N GLU A 74 7.98 -18.37 12.12
CA GLU A 74 7.52 -18.15 10.75
C GLU A 74 7.29 -19.50 10.07
N TYR A 75 6.24 -19.58 9.26
CA TYR A 75 5.89 -20.80 8.56
C TYR A 75 5.33 -20.56 7.17
N VAL A 76 5.42 -21.61 6.36
CA VAL A 76 4.71 -21.79 5.09
C VAL A 76 3.93 -23.09 5.20
N ALA A 77 2.65 -23.05 4.86
CA ALA A 77 1.79 -24.22 4.89
C ALA A 77 0.98 -24.29 3.60
N VAL A 78 0.63 -25.50 3.16
CA VAL A 78 -0.31 -25.70 2.06
C VAL A 78 -1.61 -26.19 2.65
N VAL A 79 -2.71 -25.52 2.34
CA VAL A 79 -4.06 -25.90 2.77
C VAL A 79 -4.92 -26.19 1.55
N GLU A 80 -5.64 -27.30 1.59
CA GLU A 80 -6.62 -27.65 0.58
C GLU A 80 -8.03 -27.34 1.07
N ARG A 81 -8.78 -26.56 0.28
CA ARG A 81 -10.17 -26.19 0.54
C ARG A 81 -11.07 -26.68 -0.59
N PRO A 82 -12.27 -27.21 -0.30
CA PRO A 82 -13.15 -27.78 -1.34
C PRO A 82 -13.50 -26.82 -2.48
N GLU A 83 -13.68 -25.53 -2.20
CA GLU A 83 -14.08 -24.53 -3.19
C GLU A 83 -12.91 -23.79 -3.85
N HIS A 84 -11.71 -23.87 -3.27
CA HIS A 84 -10.55 -23.05 -3.67
C HIS A 84 -9.31 -23.86 -4.04
N GLY A 85 -9.35 -25.18 -3.91
CA GLY A 85 -8.22 -26.05 -4.21
C GLY A 85 -7.11 -25.91 -3.17
N SER A 86 -5.87 -26.17 -3.58
CA SER A 86 -4.69 -26.04 -2.72
C SER A 86 -4.12 -24.63 -2.77
N GLU A 87 -3.94 -24.02 -1.61
CA GLU A 87 -3.40 -22.66 -1.45
C GLU A 87 -2.24 -22.66 -0.47
N GLU A 88 -1.24 -21.86 -0.77
CA GLU A 88 -0.15 -21.58 0.16
C GLU A 88 -0.59 -20.50 1.15
N VAL A 89 -0.32 -20.76 2.43
CA VAL A 89 -0.55 -19.86 3.56
C VAL A 89 0.80 -19.56 4.19
N THR A 90 1.14 -18.28 4.29
CA THR A 90 2.35 -17.83 4.97
C THR A 90 1.97 -17.01 6.18
N GLY A 91 2.73 -17.12 7.27
CA GLY A 91 2.35 -16.47 8.51
C GLY A 91 3.30 -16.66 9.66
N THR A 92 2.88 -16.17 10.82
CA THR A 92 3.62 -16.30 12.07
C THR A 92 2.76 -16.88 13.18
N ILE A 93 3.36 -17.74 14.01
CA ILE A 93 2.79 -18.25 15.25
C ILE A 93 3.60 -17.70 16.40
N SER A 94 2.96 -16.95 17.28
CA SER A 94 3.58 -16.46 18.50
C SER A 94 3.33 -17.43 19.64
N PHE A 95 4.39 -17.75 20.38
CA PHE A 95 4.36 -18.55 21.60
C PHE A 95 4.86 -17.72 22.77
N VAL A 96 4.25 -17.90 23.93
CA VAL A 96 4.69 -17.33 25.20
C VAL A 96 5.06 -18.45 26.17
N ARG A 97 6.14 -18.25 26.92
CA ARG A 97 6.59 -19.21 27.92
C ARG A 97 5.82 -18.99 29.22
N THR A 98 5.25 -20.06 29.75
CA THR A 98 4.62 -20.11 31.07
C THR A 98 5.34 -21.15 31.94
N GLU A 99 4.96 -21.23 33.22
CA GLU A 99 5.46 -22.25 34.16
C GLU A 99 5.19 -23.69 33.66
N ARG A 100 4.13 -23.87 32.88
CA ARG A 100 3.69 -25.18 32.35
C ARG A 100 4.28 -25.50 30.98
N GLY A 101 5.04 -24.59 30.37
CA GLY A 101 5.63 -24.77 29.04
C GLY A 101 5.28 -23.65 28.07
N TRP A 102 5.48 -23.89 26.78
CA TRP A 102 5.11 -22.95 25.73
C TRP A 102 3.61 -23.00 25.47
N ASN A 103 2.99 -21.84 25.32
CA ASN A 103 1.58 -21.70 24.96
C ASN A 103 1.46 -20.84 23.71
N VAL A 104 0.55 -21.17 22.81
CA VAL A 104 0.26 -20.38 21.62
C VAL A 104 -0.45 -19.09 22.06
N ALA A 105 0.14 -17.95 21.74
CA ALA A 105 -0.44 -16.63 22.00
C ALA A 105 -1.28 -16.14 20.81
N SER A 106 -0.81 -16.38 19.58
CA SER A 106 -1.54 -16.07 18.36
C SER A 106 -1.06 -16.94 17.19
N VAL A 107 -1.98 -17.21 16.27
CA VAL A 107 -1.69 -17.78 14.96
C VAL A 107 -2.16 -16.75 13.94
N SER A 108 -1.26 -16.34 13.05
CA SER A 108 -1.59 -15.48 11.93
C SER A 108 -1.16 -16.17 10.65
N GLY A 109 -1.98 -16.08 9.61
CA GLY A 109 -1.69 -16.65 8.31
C GLY A 109 -2.52 -15.97 7.26
N GLN A 110 -1.93 -15.76 6.09
CA GLN A 110 -2.63 -15.22 4.93
C GLN A 110 -2.31 -16.07 3.72
N THR A 111 -3.34 -16.32 2.90
CA THR A 111 -3.11 -16.84 1.55
C THR A 111 -2.50 -15.76 0.68
N GLU A 112 -1.81 -16.16 -0.39
CA GLU A 112 -1.33 -15.20 -1.39
C GLU A 112 -2.47 -14.34 -1.95
N GLN A 113 -3.66 -14.95 -2.15
CA GLN A 113 -4.84 -14.22 -2.60
C GLN A 113 -5.27 -13.14 -1.58
N GLN A 114 -5.28 -13.45 -0.28
CA GLN A 114 -5.61 -12.48 0.76
C GLN A 114 -4.58 -11.34 0.83
N ARG A 115 -3.28 -11.66 0.69
CA ARG A 115 -2.20 -10.68 0.67
C ARG A 115 -2.34 -9.72 -0.52
N GLN A 116 -2.52 -10.27 -1.71
CA GLN A 116 -2.73 -9.48 -2.92
C GLN A 116 -4.01 -8.63 -2.83
N ALA A 117 -5.09 -9.17 -2.28
CA ALA A 117 -6.32 -8.42 -2.06
C ALA A 117 -6.15 -7.29 -1.04
N ALA A 118 -5.33 -7.46 0.00
CA ALA A 118 -5.03 -6.40 0.95
C ALA A 118 -4.25 -5.26 0.29
N LEU A 119 -3.21 -5.58 -0.50
CA LEU A 119 -2.43 -4.60 -1.24
C LEU A 119 -3.30 -3.78 -2.21
N ARG A 120 -4.17 -4.44 -2.98
CA ARG A 120 -5.09 -3.74 -3.89
C ARG A 120 -6.04 -2.81 -3.14
N ARG A 121 -6.57 -3.24 -2.00
CA ARG A 121 -7.45 -2.38 -1.17
C ARG A 121 -6.71 -1.16 -0.64
N GLU A 122 -5.46 -1.32 -0.22
CA GLU A 122 -4.64 -0.21 0.24
C GLU A 122 -4.40 0.81 -0.88
N GLU A 123 -4.07 0.34 -2.08
CA GLU A 123 -3.95 1.15 -3.29
C GLU A 123 -5.28 1.88 -3.61
N ASP A 124 -6.41 1.17 -3.59
CA ASP A 124 -7.73 1.75 -3.83
C ASP A 124 -8.08 2.85 -2.81
N ILE A 125 -7.72 2.65 -1.53
CA ILE A 125 -7.96 3.65 -0.47
C ILE A 125 -7.12 4.91 -0.73
N ALA A 126 -5.84 4.73 -1.05
CA ALA A 126 -4.95 5.85 -1.39
C ALA A 126 -5.49 6.62 -2.61
N ASN A 127 -5.92 5.89 -3.63
CA ASN A 127 -6.49 6.46 -4.84
C ASN A 127 -7.79 7.23 -4.60
N ARG A 128 -8.68 6.78 -3.71
CA ARG A 128 -9.90 7.53 -3.33
C ARG A 128 -9.57 8.86 -2.63
N ALA A 129 -8.56 8.86 -1.77
CA ALA A 129 -8.08 10.08 -1.14
C ALA A 129 -7.48 11.05 -2.17
N ASN A 130 -6.73 10.52 -3.13
CA ASN A 130 -6.18 11.29 -4.25
C ASN A 130 -7.28 11.92 -5.12
N VAL A 131 -8.30 11.18 -5.53
CA VAL A 131 -9.46 11.73 -6.27
C VAL A 131 -10.09 12.90 -5.49
N THR A 132 -10.27 12.75 -4.18
CA THR A 132 -10.85 13.80 -3.34
C THR A 132 -9.97 15.05 -3.32
N ARG A 133 -8.66 14.88 -3.16
CA ARG A 133 -7.69 15.98 -3.21
C ARG A 133 -7.68 16.66 -4.58
N ALA A 134 -7.69 15.89 -5.66
CA ALA A 134 -7.70 16.43 -7.02
C ALA A 134 -8.94 17.33 -7.26
N ARG A 135 -10.11 16.91 -6.79
CA ARG A 135 -11.34 17.73 -6.85
C ARG A 135 -11.23 19.03 -6.05
N GLN A 136 -10.64 18.99 -4.87
CA GLN A 136 -10.42 20.21 -4.06
C GLN A 136 -9.46 21.19 -4.76
N ASP A 137 -8.45 20.65 -5.45
CA ASP A 137 -7.46 21.44 -6.15
C ASP A 137 -8.08 22.12 -7.36
N ILE A 138 -8.85 21.37 -8.14
CA ILE A 138 -9.63 21.90 -9.26
C ILE A 138 -10.56 23.01 -8.79
N ARG A 139 -11.27 22.85 -7.66
CA ARG A 139 -12.12 23.92 -7.09
C ARG A 139 -11.31 25.15 -6.69
N THR A 140 -10.10 24.96 -6.16
CA THR A 140 -9.21 26.08 -5.77
C THR A 140 -8.72 26.83 -7.00
N PHE A 141 -8.29 26.10 -8.03
CA PHE A 141 -7.87 26.67 -9.30
C PHE A 141 -9.02 27.36 -10.03
N ASP A 142 -10.21 26.77 -10.05
CA ASP A 142 -11.42 27.35 -10.63
C ASP A 142 -11.75 28.71 -10.00
N ALA A 143 -11.82 28.79 -8.67
CA ALA A 143 -12.03 30.05 -7.96
C ALA A 143 -10.92 31.09 -8.27
N THR A 144 -9.67 30.64 -8.41
CA THR A 144 -8.53 31.50 -8.72
C THR A 144 -8.58 32.02 -10.17
N LEU A 145 -8.99 31.18 -11.12
CA LEU A 145 -9.19 31.54 -12.53
C LEU A 145 -10.35 32.51 -12.70
N GLN A 146 -11.44 32.33 -11.94
CA GLN A 146 -12.54 33.28 -11.92
C GLN A 146 -12.10 34.65 -11.40
N LEU A 147 -11.26 34.69 -10.35
CA LEU A 147 -10.67 35.94 -9.88
C LEU A 147 -9.75 36.59 -10.93
N TYR A 148 -8.93 35.80 -11.63
CA TYR A 148 -8.13 36.30 -12.74
C TYR A 148 -9.01 36.94 -13.83
N LYS A 149 -10.11 36.27 -14.22
CA LYS A 149 -11.05 36.82 -15.20
C LYS A 149 -11.74 38.08 -14.70
N LEU A 150 -12.08 38.16 -13.41
CA LEU A 150 -12.69 39.34 -12.82
C LEU A 150 -11.79 40.58 -12.96
N ASP A 151 -10.49 40.43 -12.69
CA ASP A 151 -9.53 41.53 -12.75
C ASP A 151 -9.17 41.90 -14.21
N ASN A 152 -8.99 40.90 -15.08
CA ASN A 152 -8.42 41.10 -16.43
C ASN A 152 -9.45 41.03 -17.57
N GLY A 153 -10.70 40.73 -17.27
CA GLY A 153 -11.81 40.57 -18.21
C GLY A 153 -11.85 39.22 -18.95
N ASN A 154 -10.74 38.49 -19.02
CA ASN A 154 -10.63 37.19 -19.71
C ASN A 154 -9.87 36.18 -18.86
N TYR A 155 -10.13 34.89 -19.09
CA TYR A 155 -9.27 33.83 -18.56
C TYR A 155 -7.91 33.80 -19.28
N PRO A 156 -6.86 33.21 -18.66
CA PRO A 156 -5.61 32.94 -19.36
C PRO A 156 -5.84 32.08 -20.61
N SER A 157 -5.06 32.30 -21.67
CA SER A 157 -5.12 31.42 -22.85
C SER A 157 -4.52 30.05 -22.54
N THR A 158 -4.85 29.02 -23.34
CA THR A 158 -4.24 27.68 -23.21
C THR A 158 -2.70 27.73 -23.25
N GLN A 159 -2.12 28.63 -24.05
CA GLN A 159 -0.66 28.79 -24.14
C GLN A 159 -0.06 29.44 -22.89
N GLN A 160 -0.78 30.36 -22.25
CA GLN A 160 -0.37 30.95 -20.98
C GLN A 160 -0.51 29.94 -19.83
N GLY A 161 -1.56 29.12 -19.88
CA GLY A 161 -1.82 28.05 -18.94
C GLY A 161 -2.02 28.51 -17.50
N LEU A 162 -1.91 27.56 -16.57
CA LEU A 162 -2.01 27.84 -15.12
C LEU A 162 -0.83 28.67 -14.58
N ALA A 163 0.28 28.77 -15.32
CA ALA A 163 1.43 29.59 -14.95
C ALA A 163 1.06 31.08 -14.84
N ALA A 164 0.06 31.54 -15.61
CA ALA A 164 -0.46 32.90 -15.52
C ALA A 164 -1.05 33.23 -14.14
N LEU A 165 -1.44 32.24 -13.35
CA LEU A 165 -1.93 32.44 -11.99
C LEU A 165 -0.80 32.79 -11.00
N VAL A 166 0.45 32.46 -11.33
CA VAL A 166 1.61 32.68 -10.45
C VAL A 166 2.34 33.96 -10.82
N SER A 167 2.58 34.18 -12.11
CA SER A 167 3.27 35.35 -12.63
C SER A 167 2.52 35.93 -13.84
N PRO A 168 2.61 37.25 -14.08
CA PRO A 168 1.97 37.85 -15.24
C PRO A 168 2.54 37.27 -16.54
N PRO A 169 1.70 36.80 -17.48
CA PRO A 169 2.17 36.31 -18.77
C PRO A 169 2.63 37.45 -19.67
N ASP A 170 3.71 37.20 -20.42
CA ASP A 170 4.23 38.14 -21.43
C ASP A 170 3.60 37.97 -22.82
N SER A 171 2.86 36.87 -23.04
CA SER A 171 2.17 36.57 -24.29
C SER A 171 0.79 37.20 -24.33
N GLU A 172 0.28 37.46 -25.55
CA GLU A 172 -1.07 37.96 -25.73
C GLU A 172 -2.13 36.87 -25.41
N PRO A 173 -3.28 37.22 -24.81
CA PRO A 173 -3.67 38.58 -24.38
C PRO A 173 -2.97 38.99 -23.07
N ARG A 174 -2.35 40.18 -23.05
CA ARG A 174 -1.74 40.70 -21.81
C ARG A 174 -2.80 41.10 -20.79
N PRO A 175 -2.64 40.73 -19.50
CA PRO A 175 -3.55 41.12 -18.44
C PRO A 175 -3.48 42.64 -18.21
N THR A 176 -4.65 43.29 -18.07
CA THR A 176 -4.76 44.74 -17.88
C THR A 176 -4.66 45.17 -16.42
N HIS A 177 -5.21 44.38 -15.49
CA HIS A 177 -5.18 44.68 -14.05
C HIS A 177 -4.64 43.49 -13.26
N TYR A 178 -3.48 42.98 -13.66
CA TYR A 178 -2.88 41.84 -12.98
C TYR A 178 -2.61 42.15 -11.50
N LYS A 179 -3.15 41.33 -10.59
CA LYS A 179 -2.95 41.47 -9.16
C LYS A 179 -1.45 41.41 -8.79
N PRO A 180 -0.90 42.42 -8.10
CA PRO A 180 0.48 42.38 -7.62
C PRO A 180 0.73 41.15 -6.74
N GLY A 181 1.79 40.40 -7.04
CA GLY A 181 2.15 39.15 -6.34
C GLY A 181 1.42 37.89 -6.84
N GLY A 182 0.60 38.00 -7.90
CA GLY A 182 -0.09 36.85 -8.50
C GLY A 182 -1.36 36.43 -7.77
N TYR A 183 -2.04 35.44 -8.35
CA TYR A 183 -3.28 34.87 -7.80
C TYR A 183 -3.01 33.63 -6.94
N MET A 184 -1.87 32.97 -7.15
CA MET A 184 -1.44 31.82 -6.37
C MET A 184 0.09 31.77 -6.22
N LYS A 185 0.57 31.17 -5.13
CA LYS A 185 2.01 31.05 -4.85
C LYS A 185 2.76 30.14 -5.81
N SER A 186 2.14 29.04 -6.23
CA SER A 186 2.74 28.03 -7.10
C SER A 186 1.68 27.11 -7.68
N VAL A 187 1.85 26.67 -8.93
CA VAL A 187 1.03 25.59 -9.50
C VAL A 187 1.51 24.26 -8.94
N ARG A 188 0.61 23.56 -8.26
CA ARG A 188 0.82 22.20 -7.74
C ARG A 188 0.44 21.18 -8.80
N ASN A 189 1.14 20.04 -8.81
CA ASN A 189 0.73 18.88 -9.58
C ASN A 189 -0.47 18.21 -8.92
N ASP A 190 -1.15 17.36 -9.68
CA ASP A 190 -2.19 16.50 -9.17
C ASP A 190 -1.62 15.46 -8.17
N PRO A 191 -2.48 14.74 -7.45
CA PRO A 191 -2.05 13.80 -6.41
C PRO A 191 -1.23 12.60 -6.92
N TRP A 192 -1.23 12.34 -8.22
CA TRP A 192 -0.43 11.30 -8.87
C TRP A 192 0.88 11.86 -9.46
N GLY A 193 1.12 13.16 -9.29
CA GLY A 193 2.35 13.85 -9.70
C GLY A 193 2.28 14.43 -11.10
N ASN A 194 1.16 14.33 -11.81
CA ASN A 194 1.00 14.86 -13.15
C ASN A 194 0.55 16.34 -13.11
N PRO A 195 0.96 17.17 -14.08
CA PRO A 195 0.45 18.53 -14.17
C PRO A 195 -1.04 18.53 -14.54
N TYR A 196 -1.80 19.44 -13.94
CA TYR A 196 -3.18 19.70 -14.35
C TYR A 196 -3.25 20.22 -15.79
N GLN A 197 -4.26 19.77 -16.51
CA GLN A 197 -4.55 20.19 -17.88
C GLN A 197 -5.51 21.36 -17.86
N TYR A 198 -5.22 22.38 -18.65
CA TYR A 198 -6.03 23.59 -18.74
C TYR A 198 -6.21 23.99 -20.21
N VAL A 199 -7.46 24.22 -20.61
CA VAL A 199 -7.82 24.63 -21.98
C VAL A 199 -8.84 25.77 -21.92
N SER A 200 -8.55 26.86 -22.64
CA SER A 200 -9.44 28.01 -22.77
C SER A 200 -9.41 28.56 -24.21
N PRO A 201 -10.56 28.63 -24.91
CA PRO A 201 -11.91 28.25 -24.44
C PRO A 201 -12.05 26.73 -24.23
N GLY A 202 -12.81 26.34 -23.22
CA GLY A 202 -13.09 24.93 -22.91
C GLY A 202 -14.04 24.28 -23.93
N MET A 203 -14.04 22.95 -23.99
CA MET A 203 -15.02 22.15 -24.73
C MET A 203 -16.27 21.86 -23.90
N ARG A 204 -16.13 21.70 -22.58
CA ARG A 204 -17.23 21.34 -21.66
C ARG A 204 -17.77 22.53 -20.89
N SER A 205 -16.94 23.55 -20.65
CA SER A 205 -17.32 24.78 -19.95
C SER A 205 -16.56 26.00 -20.50
N GLU A 206 -16.64 27.17 -19.86
CA GLU A 206 -15.92 28.37 -20.35
C GLU A 206 -14.40 28.12 -20.46
N PHE A 207 -13.85 27.33 -19.56
CA PHE A 207 -12.51 26.76 -19.62
C PHE A 207 -12.56 25.34 -19.05
N ASP A 208 -11.77 24.43 -19.59
CA ASP A 208 -11.69 23.07 -19.06
C ASP A 208 -10.43 22.94 -18.21
N LEU A 209 -10.60 22.52 -16.96
CA LEU A 209 -9.51 22.24 -16.02
C LEU A 209 -9.69 20.84 -15.44
N PHE A 210 -8.69 19.98 -15.65
CA PHE A 210 -8.82 18.58 -15.28
C PHE A 210 -7.50 17.88 -15.00
N SER A 211 -7.60 16.72 -14.35
CA SER A 211 -6.55 15.72 -14.21
C SER A 211 -7.02 14.43 -14.88
N PHE A 212 -6.09 13.71 -15.50
CA PHE A 212 -6.33 12.40 -16.12
C PHE A 212 -6.45 11.25 -15.09
N GLY A 213 -6.44 11.55 -13.78
CA GLY A 213 -6.54 10.52 -12.76
C GLY A 213 -5.26 9.69 -12.60
N SER A 214 -5.41 8.49 -12.04
CA SER A 214 -4.28 7.64 -11.61
C SER A 214 -3.46 7.04 -12.75
N ASP A 215 -4.03 6.88 -13.94
CA ASP A 215 -3.34 6.30 -15.10
C ASP A 215 -2.69 7.35 -16.02
N GLY A 216 -3.01 8.63 -15.81
CA GLY A 216 -2.48 9.74 -16.61
C GLY A 216 -2.99 9.77 -18.04
N GLN A 217 -4.10 9.08 -18.35
CA GLN A 217 -4.69 9.01 -19.70
C GLN A 217 -6.13 9.52 -19.70
N SER A 218 -6.61 9.96 -20.87
CA SER A 218 -8.00 10.39 -20.99
C SER A 218 -8.95 9.20 -20.90
N GLY A 219 -10.05 9.39 -20.18
CA GLY A 219 -11.07 8.37 -19.95
C GLY A 219 -10.88 7.71 -18.59
N GLY A 220 -10.86 6.38 -18.58
CA GLY A 220 -10.69 5.58 -17.36
C GLY A 220 -11.93 5.49 -16.46
N ASP A 221 -11.82 4.66 -15.42
CA ASP A 221 -12.86 4.41 -14.43
C ASP A 221 -12.30 4.55 -13.01
N GLY A 222 -13.18 4.86 -12.05
CA GLY A 222 -12.81 4.95 -10.64
C GLY A 222 -11.75 6.02 -10.40
N ALA A 223 -10.54 5.62 -10.01
CA ALA A 223 -9.42 6.54 -9.78
C ALA A 223 -8.69 6.96 -11.05
N ALA A 224 -8.83 6.19 -12.13
CA ALA A 224 -8.32 6.50 -13.46
C ALA A 224 -9.28 7.39 -14.25
N ALA A 225 -10.48 7.65 -13.73
CA ALA A 225 -11.44 8.52 -14.41
C ALA A 225 -10.92 9.96 -14.47
N ASP A 226 -11.09 10.61 -15.61
CA ASP A 226 -10.88 12.05 -15.77
C ASP A 226 -11.64 12.83 -14.69
N ILE A 227 -10.95 13.71 -13.97
CA ILE A 227 -11.53 14.56 -12.94
C ILE A 227 -11.45 16.00 -13.43
N GLY A 228 -12.59 16.61 -13.75
CA GLY A 228 -12.63 17.97 -14.27
C GLY A 228 -13.56 18.92 -13.52
N ASN A 229 -13.46 20.20 -13.86
CA ASN A 229 -14.30 21.27 -13.32
C ASN A 229 -15.77 21.20 -13.77
N TRP A 230 -16.09 20.36 -14.76
CA TRP A 230 -17.46 20.11 -15.25
C TRP A 230 -18.23 19.08 -14.41
N ASP A 231 -17.56 18.31 -13.55
CA ASP A 231 -18.20 17.32 -12.66
C ASP A 231 -18.61 18.00 -11.35
N HIS A 232 -19.81 18.59 -11.33
CA HIS A 232 -20.39 19.25 -10.16
C HIS A 232 -21.18 18.29 -9.26
#